data_AF-A0A3B9GGR0-F1
#
_entry.id   AF-A0A3B9GGR0-F1
#
_cell.length_a   1.000
_cell.length_b   1.000
_cell.length_c   1.000
_cell.angle_alpha   90.00
_cell.angle_beta   90.00
_cell.angle_gamma   90.00
#
_symmetry.space_group_name_H-M   'P 1'
#
loop_
_entity.id
_entity.type
_entity.pdbx_description
1 polymer ?
#
loop_
_entity_poly.entity_id
_entity_poly.type
_entity_poly.pdbx_seq_one_letter_code
_entity_poly.pdbx_strand_id
1 'polypeptide(L)'
;VLSGGNTAATEKAAADGTDGVNAAMAYGTDGQLAAFGLVVLADDLGVQPVYEPAPVVRKAILERYPELESALAPAFAKLDLVSLQTLNGRIAVEGENPLEVARSWLKAQGLLN
;
A
#
# COMPACT_ATOMS: atom_id res chain seq x y z
N VAL A 1 12.22 -24.87 -6.17
CA VAL A 1 11.16 -24.42 -7.09
C VAL A 1 10.44 -23.27 -6.40
N LEU A 2 10.66 -22.03 -6.85
CA LEU A 2 9.91 -20.87 -6.38
C LEU A 2 8.49 -21.00 -6.93
N SER A 3 7.63 -21.62 -6.14
CA SER A 3 6.22 -21.85 -6.45
C SER A 3 5.48 -20.52 -6.30
N GLY A 4 5.25 -19.85 -7.44
CA GLY A 4 4.43 -18.64 -7.56
C GLY A 4 5.29 -17.38 -7.60
N GLY A 5 5.31 -16.71 -8.76
CA GLY A 5 5.88 -15.38 -8.91
C GLY A 5 5.11 -14.36 -8.09
N ASN A 6 5.39 -14.29 -6.80
CA ASN A 6 5.00 -13.20 -5.93
C ASN A 6 6.12 -12.16 -5.91
N THR A 7 5.74 -10.88 -5.77
CA THR A 7 6.68 -9.76 -5.81
C THR A 7 7.72 -9.84 -4.70
N ALA A 8 7.34 -10.38 -3.53
CA ALA A 8 8.24 -10.62 -2.41
C ALA A 8 9.51 -11.41 -2.78
N ALA A 9 9.39 -12.44 -3.62
CA ALA A 9 10.55 -13.22 -4.05
C ALA A 9 11.46 -12.47 -5.03
N THR A 10 10.87 -11.75 -5.99
CA THR A 10 11.64 -10.97 -6.97
C THR A 10 12.35 -9.78 -6.31
N GLU A 11 11.67 -9.12 -5.37
CA GLU A 11 12.24 -8.02 -4.60
C GLU A 11 13.35 -8.51 -3.68
N LYS A 12 13.17 -9.66 -3.01
CA LYS A 12 14.23 -10.25 -2.19
C LYS A 12 15.47 -10.61 -3.01
N ALA A 13 15.28 -11.15 -4.22
CA ALA A 13 16.39 -11.46 -5.13
C ALA A 13 17.18 -10.21 -5.53
N ALA A 14 16.48 -9.10 -5.84
CA ALA A 14 17.11 -7.81 -6.15
C ALA A 14 17.81 -7.20 -4.94
N ALA A 15 17.22 -7.29 -3.75
CA ALA A 15 17.81 -6.80 -2.51
C ALA A 15 19.10 -7.55 -2.13
N ASP A 16 19.11 -8.88 -2.33
CA ASP A 16 20.25 -9.73 -2.03
C ASP A 16 21.32 -9.74 -3.13
N GLY A 17 21.06 -9.10 -4.28
CA GLY A 17 21.96 -9.15 -5.43
C GLY A 17 22.11 -10.57 -6.00
N THR A 18 21.06 -11.40 -5.87
CA THR A 18 21.09 -12.81 -6.27
C THR A 18 21.42 -12.91 -7.76
N ASP A 19 22.49 -13.61 -8.10
CA ASP A 19 22.99 -13.74 -9.48
C ASP A 19 23.21 -12.40 -10.20
N GLY A 20 23.47 -11.32 -9.45
CA GLY A 20 23.68 -9.97 -9.99
C GLY A 20 22.40 -9.19 -10.32
N VAL A 21 21.23 -9.68 -9.92
CA VAL A 21 19.95 -8.97 -10.08
C VAL A 21 19.95 -7.69 -9.25
N ASN A 22 19.50 -6.57 -9.83
CA ASN A 22 19.39 -5.27 -9.17
C ASN A 22 18.02 -4.58 -9.37
N ALA A 23 17.05 -5.27 -9.96
CA ALA A 23 15.70 -4.79 -10.22
C ALA A 23 14.70 -5.94 -10.04
N ALA A 24 13.45 -5.60 -9.68
CA ALA A 24 12.41 -6.56 -9.38
C ALA A 24 11.07 -6.16 -9.99
N MET A 25 10.24 -7.17 -10.27
CA MET A 25 8.80 -6.97 -10.41
C MET A 25 8.22 -6.66 -9.01
N ALA A 26 7.41 -5.62 -8.92
CA ALA A 26 6.81 -5.14 -7.67
C ALA A 26 5.42 -4.55 -7.94
N TYR A 27 4.55 -4.53 -6.93
CA TYR A 27 3.42 -3.60 -6.91
C TYR A 27 3.87 -2.28 -6.27
N GLY A 28 3.31 -1.16 -6.74
CA GLY A 28 3.72 0.16 -6.28
C GLY A 28 3.61 0.35 -4.76
N THR A 29 2.69 -0.34 -4.09
CA THR A 29 2.42 -0.21 -2.65
C THR A 29 2.93 -1.39 -1.82
N ASP A 30 3.79 -2.26 -2.36
CA ASP A 30 4.32 -3.41 -1.63
C ASP A 30 5.09 -2.97 -0.36
N GLY A 31 4.78 -3.60 0.77
CA GLY A 31 5.26 -3.16 2.08
C GLY A 31 6.75 -3.41 2.32
N GLN A 32 7.32 -4.41 1.64
CA GLN A 32 8.72 -4.80 1.81
C GLN A 32 9.71 -3.94 1.02
N LEU A 33 9.24 -3.08 0.10
CA LEU A 33 10.10 -2.25 -0.76
C LEU A 33 11.09 -1.41 0.05
N ALA A 34 10.60 -0.66 1.03
CA ALA A 34 11.45 0.17 1.89
C ALA A 34 12.40 -0.68 2.77
N ALA A 35 11.92 -1.79 3.32
CA ALA A 35 12.72 -2.69 4.14
C ALA A 35 13.86 -3.36 3.35
N PHE A 36 13.67 -3.55 2.06
CA PHE A 36 14.66 -4.07 1.12
C PHE A 36 15.53 -3.00 0.48
N GLY A 37 15.36 -1.72 0.84
CA GLY A 37 16.11 -0.61 0.26
C GLY A 37 15.82 -0.39 -1.23
N LEU A 38 14.65 -0.83 -1.70
CA LEU A 38 14.20 -0.69 -3.08
C LEU A 38 13.34 0.57 -3.23
N VAL A 39 13.38 1.14 -4.44
CA VAL A 39 12.55 2.28 -4.83
C VAL A 39 11.70 1.91 -6.04
N VAL A 40 10.43 2.29 -6.01
CA VAL A 40 9.51 2.11 -7.15
C VAL A 40 9.77 3.20 -8.17
N LEU A 41 9.94 2.80 -9.43
CA LEU A 41 10.02 3.72 -10.55
C LEU A 41 8.63 4.17 -10.97
N ALA A 42 8.48 5.45 -11.32
CA ALA A 42 7.22 5.97 -11.84
C ALA A 42 6.95 5.42 -13.26
N ASP A 43 5.68 5.09 -13.53
CA ASP A 43 5.20 4.81 -14.89
C ASP A 43 4.70 6.13 -15.52
N ASP A 44 5.64 6.92 -16.01
CA ASP A 44 5.40 8.28 -16.54
C ASP A 44 4.66 8.30 -17.88
N LEU A 45 4.67 7.18 -18.61
CA LEU A 45 3.93 6.99 -19.86
C LEU A 45 2.57 6.31 -19.67
N GLY A 46 2.24 5.88 -18.45
CA GLY A 46 0.96 5.25 -18.13
C GLY A 46 0.72 3.96 -18.91
N VAL A 47 1.76 3.13 -19.04
CA VAL A 47 1.68 1.85 -19.75
C VAL A 47 0.78 0.87 -18.98
N GLN A 48 0.82 0.92 -17.65
CA GLN A 48 -0.03 0.12 -16.77
C GLN A 48 -1.36 0.82 -16.48
N PRO A 49 -2.46 0.06 -16.35
CA PRO A 49 -3.69 0.62 -15.80
C PRO A 49 -3.48 1.15 -14.38
N VAL A 50 -4.14 2.27 -14.07
CA VAL A 50 -4.10 2.89 -12.73
C VAL A 50 -5.04 2.15 -11.78
N TYR A 51 -4.50 1.74 -10.63
CA TYR A 51 -5.24 1.07 -9.55
C TYR A 51 -5.17 1.88 -8.25
N GLU A 52 -5.94 2.97 -8.18
CA GLU A 52 -6.05 3.78 -6.97
C GLU A 52 -7.13 3.23 -6.01
N PRO A 53 -6.82 3.05 -4.71
CA PRO A 53 -7.79 2.56 -3.75
C PRO A 53 -8.84 3.64 -3.44
N ALA A 54 -10.12 3.27 -3.51
CA ALA A 54 -11.23 4.14 -3.12
C ALA A 54 -12.34 3.34 -2.40
N PRO A 55 -13.06 3.94 -1.43
CA PRO A 55 -14.25 3.31 -0.86
C PRO A 55 -15.35 3.19 -1.92
N VAL A 56 -15.91 2.00 -2.08
CA VAL A 56 -17.10 1.77 -2.91
C VAL A 56 -18.26 1.38 -1.99
N VAL A 57 -19.31 2.20 -1.99
CA VAL A 57 -20.49 2.01 -1.13
C VAL A 57 -21.74 1.90 -1.98
N ARG A 58 -22.68 1.03 -1.58
CA ARG A 58 -23.97 0.91 -2.26
C ARG A 58 -24.75 2.21 -2.13
N LYS A 59 -25.40 2.65 -3.22
CA LYS A 59 -26.19 3.88 -3.26
C LYS A 59 -27.16 4.04 -2.09
N ALA A 60 -27.96 3.02 -1.81
CA ALA A 60 -28.94 3.05 -0.71
C ALA A 60 -28.32 3.25 0.69
N ILE A 61 -27.06 2.84 0.88
CA ILE A 61 -26.32 3.08 2.13
C ILE A 61 -25.79 4.51 2.16
N LEU A 62 -25.26 5.01 1.05
CA LEU A 62 -24.80 6.39 0.96
C LEU A 62 -25.95 7.40 1.11
N GLU A 63 -27.13 7.11 0.56
CA GLU A 63 -28.33 7.92 0.76
C GLU A 63 -28.81 7.92 2.22
N ARG A 64 -28.59 6.81 2.94
CA ARG A 64 -28.94 6.69 4.36
C ARG A 64 -27.92 7.34 5.29
N TYR A 65 -26.64 7.34 4.89
CA TYR A 65 -25.50 7.87 5.65
C TYR A 65 -24.65 8.78 4.75
N PRO A 66 -25.17 9.96 4.36
CA PRO A 66 -24.46 10.88 3.47
C PRO A 66 -23.15 11.38 4.08
N GLU A 67 -22.99 11.34 5.40
CA GLU A 67 -21.77 11.71 6.11
C GLU A 67 -20.56 10.83 5.78
N LEU A 68 -20.78 9.62 5.23
CA LEU A 68 -19.72 8.69 4.84
C LEU A 68 -18.71 9.32 3.88
N GLU A 69 -19.16 10.18 2.96
CA GLU A 69 -18.27 10.88 2.04
C GLU A 69 -17.30 11.78 2.80
N SER A 70 -17.84 12.65 3.66
CA SER A 70 -17.05 13.58 4.48
C SER A 70 -16.16 12.87 5.51
N ALA A 71 -16.58 11.69 5.98
CA ALA A 71 -15.82 10.90 6.94
C ALA A 71 -14.63 10.18 6.30
N LEU A 72 -14.77 9.70 5.05
CA LEU A 72 -13.76 8.89 4.38
C LEU A 72 -12.81 9.70 3.49
N ALA A 73 -13.30 10.80 2.87
CA ALA A 73 -12.51 11.59 1.94
C ALA A 73 -11.17 12.10 2.53
N PRO A 74 -11.09 12.61 3.78
CA PRO A 74 -9.83 13.06 4.35
C PRO A 74 -8.80 11.94 4.54
N ALA A 75 -9.26 10.72 4.84
CA ALA A 75 -8.37 9.57 4.99
C ALA A 75 -7.77 9.20 3.63
N PHE A 76 -8.60 9.03 2.60
CA PHE A 76 -8.12 8.60 1.29
C PHE A 76 -7.28 9.67 0.57
N ALA A 77 -7.53 10.96 0.81
CA ALA A 77 -6.68 12.04 0.32
C ALA A 77 -5.25 12.02 0.91
N LYS A 78 -5.05 11.36 2.06
CA LYS A 78 -3.76 11.22 2.75
C LYS A 78 -3.05 9.88 2.48
N LEU A 79 -3.72 8.92 1.84
CA LEU A 79 -3.15 7.61 1.52
C LEU A 79 -2.38 7.66 0.18
N ASP A 80 -1.28 8.40 0.17
CA ASP A 80 -0.35 8.42 -0.96
C ASP A 80 0.49 7.13 -1.04
N LEU A 81 1.28 7.00 -2.12
CA LEU A 81 2.11 5.83 -2.39
C LEU A 81 3.01 5.45 -1.21
N VAL A 82 3.74 6.43 -0.67
CA VAL A 82 4.71 6.24 0.41
C VAL A 82 4.01 5.89 1.73
N SER A 83 2.86 6.52 1.99
CA SER A 83 2.03 6.22 3.15
C SER A 83 1.52 4.78 3.09
N LEU A 84 1.02 4.32 1.94
CA LEU A 84 0.55 2.95 1.76
C LEU A 84 1.70 1.93 1.88
N GLN A 85 2.86 2.18 1.27
CA GLN A 85 4.04 1.33 1.45
C GLN A 85 4.44 1.21 2.92
N THR A 86 4.46 2.33 3.65
CA THR A 86 4.83 2.35 5.08
C THR A 86 3.83 1.56 5.92
N LEU A 87 2.52 1.76 5.71
CA LEU A 87 1.49 1.04 6.44
C LEU A 87 1.49 -0.47 6.12
N ASN A 88 1.68 -0.82 4.85
CA ASN A 88 1.80 -2.22 4.43
C ASN A 88 3.07 -2.86 4.99
N GLY A 89 4.19 -2.12 5.09
CA GLY A 89 5.45 -2.60 5.66
C GLY A 89 5.32 -3.00 7.13
N ARG A 90 4.66 -2.16 7.94
CA ARG A 90 4.35 -2.48 9.35
C ARG A 90 3.60 -3.81 9.50
N ILE A 91 2.73 -4.13 8.55
CA ILE A 91 1.95 -5.38 8.58
C ILE A 91 2.78 -6.55 8.03
N ALA A 92 3.26 -6.43 6.80
CA ALA A 92 3.85 -7.54 6.05
C ALA A 92 5.27 -7.89 6.51
N VAL A 93 6.03 -6.91 7.01
CA VAL A 93 7.43 -7.07 7.42
C VAL A 93 7.55 -7.11 8.94
N GLU A 94 6.95 -6.14 9.65
CA GLU A 94 7.08 -6.03 11.11
C GLU A 94 6.09 -6.92 11.86
N GLY A 95 5.08 -7.47 11.17
CA GLY A 95 4.10 -8.39 11.75
C GLY A 95 3.09 -7.69 12.68
N GLU A 96 2.94 -6.37 12.57
CA GLU A 96 1.97 -5.64 13.38
C GLU A 96 0.52 -6.01 13.02
N ASN A 97 -0.38 -5.90 14.01
CA ASN A 97 -1.79 -6.15 13.79
C ASN A 97 -2.40 -5.06 12.87
N PRO A 98 -3.05 -5.41 11.75
CA PRO A 98 -3.62 -4.42 10.82
C PRO A 98 -4.62 -3.45 11.46
N LEU A 99 -5.39 -3.90 12.45
CA LEU A 99 -6.35 -3.04 13.16
C LEU A 99 -5.63 -1.94 13.95
N GLU A 100 -4.53 -2.29 14.62
CA GLU A 100 -3.76 -1.33 15.40
C GLU A 100 -2.92 -0.41 14.49
N VAL A 101 -2.41 -0.91 13.36
CA VAL A 101 -1.79 -0.08 12.32
C VAL A 101 -2.78 0.95 11.79
N ALA A 102 -3.98 0.54 11.40
CA ALA A 102 -5.02 1.45 10.91
C ALA A 102 -5.46 2.45 11.99
N ARG A 103 -5.72 1.99 13.22
CA ARG A 103 -6.13 2.86 14.33
C ARG A 103 -5.06 3.88 14.69
N SER A 104 -3.80 3.45 14.81
CA SER A 104 -2.68 4.33 15.13
C SER A 104 -2.48 5.39 14.05
N TRP A 105 -2.56 5.00 12.77
CA TRP A 105 -2.46 5.94 11.66
C TRP A 105 -3.62 6.95 11.66
N LEU A 106 -4.87 6.49 11.81
CA LEU A 106 -6.03 7.39 11.88
C LEU A 106 -5.91 8.40 13.04
N LYS A 107 -5.45 7.95 14.21
CA LYS A 107 -5.17 8.85 15.35
C LYS A 107 -4.06 9.85 15.05
N ALA A 108 -2.95 9.41 14.46
CA ALA A 108 -1.83 10.27 14.09
C ALA A 108 -2.22 11.33 13.04
N GLN A 109 -3.18 11.01 12.16
CA GLN A 109 -3.73 11.96 11.19
C GLN A 109 -4.81 12.89 11.76
N GLY A 110 -5.19 12.73 13.04
CA GLY A 110 -6.28 13.49 13.66
C GLY A 110 -7.67 13.10 13.15
N LEU A 111 -7.81 11.90 12.58
CA LEU A 111 -9.06 11.39 11.98
C LEU A 111 -9.84 10.47 12.94
N LEU A 112 -9.23 10.09 14.07
CA LEU A 112 -9.83 9.23 15.09
C LEU A 112 -9.28 9.64 16.47
N ASN A 113 -10.12 9.54 17.51
CA ASN A 113 -9.75 9.85 18.90
C ASN A 113 -9.36 8.60 19.69
#